data_AF-A0A837I180-F1
#
_entry.id   AF-A0A837I180-F1
#
_cell.length_a   1.000
_cell.length_b   1.000
_cell.length_c   1.000
_cell.angle_alpha   90.00
_cell.angle_beta   90.00
_cell.angle_gamma   90.00
#
_symmetry.space_group_name_H-M   'P 1'
#
loop_
_entity.id
_entity.type
_entity.pdbx_description
1 polymer ?
#
loop_
_entity_poly.entity_id
_entity_poly.type
_entity_poly.pdbx_seq_one_letter_code
_entity_poly.pdbx_strand_id
1 'polypeptide(L)'
;MTKYIFDFDDVLFFNTEKFKKYMYKCFEDVGVDYDTVKKYYKIEREKGWVLYNLVISVLEGENITTVSKEELAEKIMKECINFINDELIDKVKQLEVENCYMVTHGVKEYQLEKVHRTGLGALFTEIFVVQDTKKGPVEMICKKFKDDEVVFVDDKEKRFADLDFEKYPNLRKVLYVGPESIDEVFQ
;
A
#
# COMPACT_ATOMS: atom_id res chain seq x y z
N MET A 1 -10.29 -13.59 20.73
CA MET A 1 -10.78 -13.00 19.46
C MET A 1 -9.58 -12.87 18.52
N THR A 2 -9.79 -12.60 17.24
CA THR A 2 -8.68 -12.47 16.27
C THR A 2 -8.57 -11.02 15.82
N LYS A 3 -7.34 -10.50 15.81
CA LYS A 3 -6.98 -9.19 15.28
C LYS A 3 -6.23 -9.39 13.98
N TYR A 4 -6.51 -8.55 12.99
CA TYR A 4 -5.92 -8.65 11.67
C TYR A 4 -5.09 -7.42 11.37
N ILE A 5 -3.87 -7.64 10.89
CA ILE A 5 -2.95 -6.62 10.41
C ILE A 5 -2.72 -6.90 8.93
N PHE A 6 -3.08 -5.95 8.07
CA PHE A 6 -2.90 -6.08 6.63
C PHE A 6 -1.84 -5.12 6.11
N ASP A 7 -0.95 -5.59 5.25
CA ASP A 7 -0.26 -4.71 4.31
C ASP A 7 -1.26 -4.10 3.32
N PHE A 8 -0.88 -2.96 2.74
CA PHE A 8 -1.66 -2.33 1.69
C PHE A 8 -1.21 -2.80 0.31
N ASP A 9 0.04 -2.52 -0.07
CA ASP A 9 0.53 -2.78 -1.42
C ASP A 9 0.65 -4.28 -1.71
N ASP A 10 0.11 -4.69 -2.85
CA ASP A 10 0.06 -6.08 -3.32
C ASP A 10 -0.75 -7.05 -2.41
N VAL A 11 -1.41 -6.54 -1.37
CA VAL A 11 -2.36 -7.28 -0.51
C VAL A 11 -3.77 -6.72 -0.65
N LEU A 12 -4.03 -5.52 -0.12
CA LEU A 12 -5.33 -4.83 -0.27
C LEU A 12 -5.40 -4.04 -1.58
N PHE A 13 -4.25 -3.57 -2.06
CA PHE A 13 -4.04 -2.91 -3.35
C PHE A 13 -3.41 -3.92 -4.31
N PHE A 14 -4.24 -4.75 -4.93
CA PHE A 14 -3.91 -6.06 -5.51
C PHE A 14 -2.92 -6.05 -6.69
N ASN A 15 -2.42 -4.88 -7.11
CA ASN A 15 -1.45 -4.85 -8.19
C ASN A 15 -0.72 -3.51 -8.32
N THR A 16 0.31 -3.31 -7.51
CA THR A 16 1.15 -2.09 -7.60
C THR A 16 1.78 -1.95 -8.99
N GLU A 17 2.11 -3.06 -9.66
CA GLU A 17 2.67 -3.05 -11.01
C GLU A 17 1.66 -2.61 -12.08
N LYS A 18 0.38 -3.00 -12.01
CA LYS A 18 -0.66 -2.51 -12.92
C LYS A 18 -0.92 -1.02 -12.70
N PHE A 19 -0.98 -0.57 -11.45
CA PHE A 19 -1.12 0.86 -11.15
C PHE A 19 0.06 1.65 -11.72
N LYS A 20 1.29 1.14 -11.57
CA LYS A 20 2.49 1.75 -12.14
C LYS A 20 2.45 1.80 -13.68
N LYS A 21 1.97 0.75 -14.35
CA LYS A 21 1.74 0.76 -15.80
C LYS A 21 0.71 1.83 -16.20
N TYR A 22 -0.38 1.95 -15.45
CA TYR A 22 -1.38 2.99 -15.67
C TYR A 22 -0.80 4.40 -15.48
N MET A 23 0.01 4.59 -14.44
CA MET A 23 0.74 5.85 -14.21
C MET A 23 1.60 6.22 -15.43
N TYR A 24 2.40 5.29 -15.96
CA TYR A 24 3.20 5.54 -17.17
C TYR A 24 2.33 5.88 -18.39
N LYS A 25 1.22 5.17 -18.58
CA LYS A 25 0.28 5.48 -19.66
C LYS A 25 -0.28 6.91 -19.56
N CYS A 26 -0.51 7.42 -18.35
CA CYS A 26 -0.97 8.80 -18.18
C CYS A 26 0.05 9.84 -18.68
N PHE A 27 1.35 9.55 -18.55
CA PHE A 27 2.42 10.37 -19.10
C PHE A 27 2.53 10.22 -20.63
N GLU A 28 2.38 9.00 -21.15
CA GLU A 28 2.36 8.76 -22.61
C GLU A 28 1.23 9.54 -23.29
N ASP A 29 0.04 9.59 -22.67
CA ASP A 29 -1.12 10.35 -23.17
C ASP A 29 -0.85 11.86 -23.30
N VAL A 30 0.15 12.39 -22.61
CA VAL A 30 0.55 13.81 -22.67
C VAL A 30 1.87 14.00 -23.43
N GLY A 31 2.35 12.96 -24.11
CA GLY A 31 3.48 13.03 -25.04
C GLY A 31 4.83 12.65 -24.46
N VAL A 32 4.90 12.07 -23.25
CA VAL A 32 6.17 11.64 -22.64
C VAL A 32 6.30 10.12 -22.66
N ASP A 33 7.35 9.61 -23.30
CA ASP A 33 7.58 8.18 -23.42
C ASP A 33 8.01 7.51 -22.09
N TYR A 34 7.78 6.21 -22.01
CA TYR A 34 8.09 5.39 -20.84
C TYR A 34 9.53 5.53 -20.32
N ASP A 35 10.53 5.52 -21.21
CA ASP A 35 11.94 5.54 -20.79
C ASP A 35 12.32 6.90 -20.20
N THR A 36 11.75 7.98 -20.73
CA THR A 36 11.89 9.32 -20.18
C THR A 36 11.30 9.41 -18.77
N VAL A 37 10.04 9.00 -18.56
CA VAL A 37 9.41 9.00 -17.22
C VAL A 37 10.20 8.12 -16.24
N LYS A 38 10.71 6.96 -16.70
CA LYS A 38 11.50 6.04 -15.88
C LYS A 38 12.80 6.67 -15.38
N LYS A 39 13.45 7.54 -16.17
CA LYS A 39 14.64 8.29 -15.73
C LYS A 39 14.29 9.25 -14.57
N TYR A 40 13.26 10.07 -14.73
CA TYR A 40 12.79 10.96 -13.66
C TYR A 40 12.35 10.18 -12.43
N TYR A 41 11.65 9.05 -12.61
CA TYR A 41 11.24 8.17 -11.53
C TYR A 41 12.44 7.70 -10.69
N LYS A 42 13.55 7.30 -11.34
CA LYS A 42 14.76 6.88 -10.62
C LYS A 42 15.34 8.02 -9.79
N ILE A 43 15.46 9.21 -10.37
CA ILE A 43 16.01 10.41 -9.69
C ILE A 43 15.15 10.77 -8.49
N GLU A 44 13.83 10.84 -8.67
CA GLU A 44 12.93 11.24 -7.60
C GLU A 44 12.85 10.17 -6.49
N ARG A 45 13.00 8.88 -6.82
CA ARG A 45 13.11 7.78 -5.83
C ARG A 45 14.28 7.96 -4.88
N GLU A 46 15.42 8.44 -5.36
CA GLU A 46 16.58 8.72 -4.52
C GLU A 46 16.35 9.90 -3.56
N LYS A 47 15.39 10.79 -3.88
CA LYS A 47 15.00 11.93 -3.04
C LYS A 47 13.85 11.64 -2.07
N GLY A 48 13.39 10.38 -1.99
CA GLY A 48 12.24 9.99 -1.17
C GLY A 48 10.88 10.15 -1.84
N TRP A 49 10.84 10.30 -3.18
CA TRP A 49 9.70 10.27 -4.11
C TRP A 49 8.27 10.37 -3.56
N VAL A 50 7.55 11.36 -4.06
CA VAL A 50 6.08 11.38 -4.12
C VAL A 50 5.64 11.60 -5.57
N LEU A 51 4.48 11.07 -5.95
CA LEU A 51 3.96 11.17 -7.32
C LEU A 51 3.96 12.61 -7.86
N TYR A 52 3.59 13.58 -7.02
CA TYR A 52 3.52 14.99 -7.43
C TYR A 52 4.89 15.55 -7.85
N ASN A 53 5.98 15.16 -7.18
CA ASN A 53 7.33 15.56 -7.57
C ASN A 53 7.76 14.95 -8.90
N LEU A 54 7.36 13.69 -9.15
CA LEU A 54 7.58 13.06 -10.44
C LEU A 54 6.83 13.79 -11.55
N VAL A 55 5.55 14.10 -11.33
CA VAL A 55 4.73 14.85 -12.30
C VAL A 55 5.37 16.20 -12.60
N ILE A 56 5.75 16.98 -11.57
CA ILE A 56 6.44 18.26 -11.76
C ILE A 56 7.72 18.08 -12.57
N SER A 57 8.60 17.17 -12.13
CA SER A 57 9.91 16.97 -12.75
C SER A 57 9.81 16.59 -14.23
N VAL A 58 8.83 15.74 -14.57
CA VAL A 58 8.58 15.33 -15.95
C VAL A 58 7.99 16.47 -16.77
N LEU A 59 6.95 17.16 -16.28
CA LEU A 59 6.30 18.22 -17.05
C LEU A 59 7.24 19.41 -17.29
N GLU A 60 8.00 19.82 -16.27
CA GLU A 60 8.97 20.91 -16.40
C GLU A 60 10.17 20.49 -17.26
N GLY A 61 10.72 19.30 -17.03
CA GLY A 61 11.90 18.82 -17.74
C GLY A 61 11.66 18.56 -19.24
N GLU A 62 10.46 18.10 -19.59
CA GLU A 62 10.05 17.85 -20.98
C GLU A 62 9.26 19.02 -21.60
N ASN A 63 9.16 20.16 -20.90
CA ASN A 63 8.44 21.36 -21.34
C ASN A 63 6.97 21.12 -21.75
N ILE A 64 6.28 20.21 -21.04
CA ILE A 64 4.88 19.88 -21.29
C ILE A 64 3.98 20.94 -20.65
N THR A 65 3.19 21.62 -21.47
CA THR A 65 2.26 22.69 -21.04
C THR A 65 0.79 22.40 -21.37
N THR A 66 0.51 21.24 -21.97
CA THR A 66 -0.83 20.81 -22.39
C THR A 66 -1.70 20.31 -21.23
N VAL A 67 -1.10 20.04 -20.07
CA VAL A 67 -1.77 19.60 -18.85
C VAL A 67 -1.10 20.25 -17.64
N SER A 68 -1.87 20.58 -16.61
CA SER A 68 -1.29 20.98 -15.32
C SER A 68 -0.81 19.76 -14.52
N LYS A 69 0.10 20.01 -13.57
CA LYS A 69 0.57 18.98 -12.64
C LYS A 69 -0.57 18.43 -11.77
N GLU A 70 -1.53 19.27 -11.38
CA GLU A 70 -2.71 18.87 -10.63
C GLU A 70 -3.59 17.92 -11.43
N GLU A 71 -3.88 18.25 -12.69
CA GLU A 71 -4.72 17.42 -13.56
C GLU A 71 -4.09 16.05 -13.83
N LEU A 72 -2.77 16.00 -14.09
CA LEU A 72 -2.09 14.73 -14.35
C LEU A 72 -1.98 13.88 -13.08
N ALA A 73 -1.63 14.49 -11.93
CA ALA A 73 -1.59 13.78 -10.65
C ALA A 73 -2.98 13.24 -10.27
N GLU A 74 -4.03 14.04 -10.42
CA GLU A 74 -5.41 13.62 -10.16
C GLU A 74 -5.84 12.48 -11.10
N LYS A 75 -5.52 12.58 -12.40
CA LYS A 75 -5.80 11.51 -13.37
C LYS A 75 -5.17 10.17 -12.97
N ILE A 76 -3.99 10.21 -12.36
CA ILE A 76 -3.28 9.02 -11.88
C ILE A 76 -3.94 8.51 -10.59
N MET A 77 -4.14 9.38 -9.60
CA MET A 77 -4.59 9.00 -8.25
C MET A 77 -6.06 8.59 -8.18
N LYS A 78 -6.94 9.15 -9.00
CA LYS A 78 -8.37 8.80 -9.00
C LYS A 78 -8.63 7.34 -9.37
N GLU A 79 -7.72 6.72 -10.12
CA GLU A 79 -7.87 5.32 -10.54
C GLU A 79 -7.44 4.32 -9.46
N CYS A 80 -6.89 4.75 -8.32
CA CYS A 80 -6.47 3.85 -7.24
C CYS A 80 -7.56 2.84 -6.85
N ILE A 81 -8.84 3.25 -6.85
CA ILE A 81 -9.98 2.39 -6.53
C ILE A 81 -10.08 1.16 -7.45
N ASN A 82 -9.61 1.26 -8.70
CA ASN A 82 -9.68 0.17 -9.68
C ASN A 82 -8.55 -0.87 -9.54
N PHE A 83 -7.69 -0.71 -8.53
CA PHE A 83 -6.57 -1.62 -8.24
C PHE A 83 -6.70 -2.30 -6.88
N ILE A 84 -7.89 -2.27 -6.27
CA ILE A 84 -8.13 -2.94 -4.99
C ILE A 84 -8.33 -4.45 -5.15
N ASN A 85 -8.16 -5.18 -4.07
CA ASN A 85 -8.41 -6.61 -3.98
C ASN A 85 -9.85 -6.88 -3.53
N ASP A 86 -10.81 -6.85 -4.45
CA ASP A 86 -12.24 -6.94 -4.11
C ASP A 86 -12.57 -8.17 -3.26
N GLU A 87 -12.01 -9.33 -3.57
CA GLU A 87 -12.29 -10.60 -2.88
C GLU A 87 -11.81 -10.57 -1.41
N LEU A 88 -10.58 -10.12 -1.17
CA LEU A 88 -10.06 -9.96 0.20
C LEU A 88 -10.83 -8.87 0.95
N ILE A 89 -11.14 -7.76 0.29
CA ILE A 89 -11.84 -6.62 0.90
C ILE A 89 -13.25 -7.01 1.32
N ASP A 90 -13.95 -7.83 0.54
CA ASP A 90 -15.29 -8.31 0.89
C ASP A 90 -15.27 -9.19 2.14
N LYS A 91 -14.18 -9.91 2.41
CA LYS A 91 -13.96 -10.60 3.69
C LYS A 91 -13.64 -9.63 4.82
N VAL A 92 -12.77 -8.65 4.59
CA VAL A 92 -12.43 -7.62 5.59
C VAL A 92 -13.66 -6.83 6.03
N LYS A 93 -14.58 -6.49 5.11
CA LYS A 93 -15.86 -5.82 5.42
C LYS A 93 -16.78 -6.61 6.36
N GLN A 94 -16.59 -7.92 6.47
CA GLN A 94 -17.37 -8.78 7.37
C GLN A 94 -16.81 -8.77 8.80
N LEU A 95 -15.60 -8.25 8.99
CA LEU A 95 -14.99 -8.08 10.30
C LEU A 95 -15.45 -6.78 10.96
N GLU A 96 -15.42 -6.74 12.28
CA GLU A 96 -15.59 -5.49 13.01
C GLU A 96 -14.34 -4.61 12.86
N VAL A 97 -14.53 -3.31 12.64
CA VAL A 97 -13.44 -2.34 12.42
C VAL A 97 -12.41 -2.38 13.54
N GLU A 98 -12.85 -2.57 14.80
CA GLU A 98 -12.00 -2.68 16.01
C GLU A 98 -11.00 -3.84 16.00
N ASN A 99 -11.21 -4.81 15.10
CA ASN A 99 -10.35 -5.97 14.89
C ASN A 99 -9.37 -5.78 13.71
N CYS A 100 -9.47 -4.69 12.95
CA CYS A 100 -8.72 -4.50 11.71
C CYS A 100 -7.70 -3.36 11.81
N TYR A 101 -6.45 -3.64 11.42
CA TYR A 101 -5.33 -2.71 11.38
C TYR A 101 -4.64 -2.77 10.03
N MET A 102 -4.11 -1.63 9.57
CA MET A 102 -3.27 -1.58 8.38
C MET A 102 -1.86 -1.17 8.77
N VAL A 103 -0.86 -1.94 8.34
CA VAL A 103 0.56 -1.59 8.52
C VAL A 103 1.23 -1.67 7.15
N THR A 104 1.51 -0.51 6.57
CA THR A 104 2.01 -0.40 5.19
C THR A 104 3.35 0.30 5.14
N HIS A 105 4.16 -0.08 4.17
CA HIS A 105 5.42 0.61 3.89
C HIS A 105 5.20 1.72 2.87
N GLY A 106 5.79 2.89 3.06
CA GLY A 106 5.72 3.96 2.07
C GLY A 106 6.04 5.34 2.61
N VAL A 107 6.01 6.31 1.71
CA VAL A 107 6.04 7.73 2.08
C VAL A 107 4.65 8.10 2.60
N LYS A 108 4.58 8.66 3.80
CA LYS A 108 3.35 8.78 4.57
C LYS A 108 2.22 9.46 3.80
N GLU A 109 2.48 10.64 3.26
CA GLU A 109 1.49 11.45 2.56
C GLU A 109 0.95 10.71 1.33
N TYR A 110 1.86 10.15 0.53
CA TYR A 110 1.49 9.44 -0.70
C TYR A 110 0.73 8.14 -0.42
N GLN A 111 1.17 7.37 0.58
CA GLN A 111 0.53 6.11 0.92
C GLN A 111 -0.86 6.35 1.52
N LEU A 112 -1.01 7.35 2.39
CA LEU A 112 -2.31 7.73 2.94
C LEU A 112 -3.24 8.28 1.87
N GLU A 113 -2.73 9.02 0.88
CA GLU A 113 -3.55 9.45 -0.25
C GLU A 113 -4.08 8.25 -1.04
N LYS A 114 -3.24 7.27 -1.37
CA LYS A 114 -3.70 6.03 -2.03
C LYS A 114 -4.81 5.34 -1.24
N VAL A 115 -4.62 5.16 0.06
CA VAL A 115 -5.63 4.56 0.96
C VAL A 115 -6.93 5.38 0.98
N HIS A 116 -6.82 6.71 0.98
CA HIS A 116 -7.98 7.58 0.93
C HIS A 116 -8.75 7.42 -0.40
N ARG A 117 -8.04 7.41 -1.52
CA ARG A 117 -8.61 7.28 -2.88
C ARG A 117 -9.27 5.92 -3.12
N THR A 118 -8.86 4.88 -2.41
CA THR A 118 -9.54 3.57 -2.45
C THR A 118 -10.74 3.48 -1.51
N GLY A 119 -10.94 4.45 -0.61
CA GLY A 119 -12.01 4.40 0.39
C GLY A 119 -11.83 3.33 1.48
N LEU A 120 -10.69 2.63 1.50
CA LEU A 120 -10.46 1.51 2.42
C LEU A 120 -10.14 1.94 3.85
N GLY A 121 -9.76 3.20 4.05
CA GLY A 121 -9.37 3.70 5.38
C GLY A 121 -10.43 3.50 6.46
N ALA A 122 -11.72 3.53 6.10
CA ALA A 122 -12.82 3.33 7.04
C ALA A 122 -12.96 1.88 7.57
N LEU A 123 -12.26 0.92 6.97
CA LEU A 123 -12.26 -0.48 7.38
C LEU A 123 -11.28 -0.77 8.52
N PHE A 124 -10.42 0.18 8.88
CA PHE A 124 -9.33 -0.03 9.83
C PHE A 124 -9.45 0.88 11.04
N THR A 125 -9.23 0.30 12.23
CA THR A 125 -9.11 1.05 13.48
C THR A 125 -7.97 2.05 13.41
N GLU A 126 -6.83 1.62 12.87
CA GLU A 126 -5.63 2.42 12.81
C GLU A 126 -4.78 2.01 11.61
N ILE A 127 -4.09 3.00 11.02
CA ILE A 127 -3.28 2.86 9.83
C ILE A 127 -1.88 3.37 10.15
N PHE A 128 -0.89 2.47 10.11
CA PHE A 128 0.51 2.79 10.32
C PHE A 128 1.23 2.80 8.99
N VAL A 129 1.81 3.94 8.63
CA VAL A 129 2.75 4.05 7.51
C VAL A 129 4.16 4.10 8.06
N VAL A 130 5.00 3.15 7.63
CA VAL A 130 6.40 3.04 8.05
C VAL A 130 7.35 3.19 6.88
N GLN A 131 8.56 3.72 7.13
CA GLN A 131 9.60 3.84 6.12
C GLN A 131 10.63 2.71 6.14
N ASP A 132 10.76 1.99 7.25
CA ASP A 132 11.75 0.93 7.44
C ASP A 132 11.06 -0.43 7.67
N THR A 133 10.94 -0.78 8.95
CA THR A 133 10.34 -2.04 9.41
C THR A 133 8.92 -1.83 9.93
N LYS A 134 8.11 -2.88 9.78
CA LYS A 134 6.76 -3.00 10.34
C LYS A 134 6.75 -3.52 11.78
N LYS A 135 7.91 -3.93 12.32
CA LYS A 135 8.09 -4.49 13.66
C LYS A 135 7.43 -3.66 14.76
N GLY A 136 7.70 -2.36 14.80
CA GLY A 136 7.18 -1.48 15.86
C GLY A 136 5.64 -1.55 15.98
N PRO A 137 4.88 -1.20 14.92
CA PRO A 137 3.42 -1.31 14.93
C PRO A 137 2.89 -2.73 15.17
N VAL A 138 3.46 -3.74 14.51
CA VAL A 138 3.00 -5.14 14.65
C VAL A 138 3.15 -5.62 16.09
N GLU A 139 4.34 -5.48 16.67
CA GLU A 139 4.59 -5.91 18.05
C GLU A 139 3.79 -5.10 19.08
N MET A 140 3.54 -3.81 18.81
CA MET A 140 2.68 -2.98 19.64
C MET A 140 1.26 -3.55 19.70
N ILE A 141 0.70 -3.96 18.56
CA ILE A 141 -0.62 -4.57 18.46
C ILE A 141 -0.62 -5.93 19.19
N CYS A 142 0.39 -6.78 18.97
CA CYS A 142 0.53 -8.05 19.70
C CYS A 142 0.57 -7.85 21.21
N LYS A 143 1.33 -6.86 21.70
CA LYS A 143 1.42 -6.53 23.13
C LYS A 143 0.09 -6.02 23.69
N LYS A 144 -0.64 -5.20 22.92
CA LYS A 144 -1.95 -4.65 23.32
C LYS A 144 -3.00 -5.76 23.44
N PHE A 145 -2.94 -6.75 22.57
CA PHE A 145 -3.91 -7.85 22.48
C PHE A 145 -3.27 -9.21 22.78
N LYS A 146 -2.52 -9.30 23.89
CA LYS A 146 -1.75 -10.49 24.28
C LYS A 146 -2.56 -11.78 24.44
N ASP A 147 -3.87 -11.66 24.71
CA ASP A 147 -4.78 -12.78 24.95
C ASP A 147 -5.62 -13.13 23.70
N ASP A 148 -5.45 -12.36 22.62
CA ASP A 148 -6.08 -12.56 21.31
C ASP A 148 -5.04 -13.04 20.29
N GLU A 149 -5.47 -13.79 19.28
CA GLU A 149 -4.63 -14.07 18.12
C GLU A 149 -4.46 -12.80 17.28
N VAL A 150 -3.25 -12.57 16.77
CA VAL A 150 -2.94 -11.49 15.83
C VAL A 150 -2.42 -12.09 14.54
N VAL A 151 -3.14 -11.89 13.45
CA VAL A 151 -2.79 -12.37 12.12
C VAL A 151 -2.17 -11.22 11.33
N PHE A 152 -0.90 -11.36 10.95
CA PHE A 152 -0.20 -10.39 10.12
C PHE A 152 -0.04 -10.91 8.69
N VAL A 153 -0.65 -10.19 7.75
CA VAL A 153 -0.74 -10.52 6.32
C VAL A 153 0.14 -9.55 5.52
N ASP A 154 1.10 -10.09 4.78
CA ASP A 154 2.04 -9.30 3.95
C ASP A 154 2.46 -10.13 2.72
N ASP A 155 2.75 -9.48 1.59
CA ASP A 155 3.16 -10.16 0.34
C ASP A 155 4.66 -10.51 0.31
N LYS A 156 5.45 -10.03 1.28
CA LYS A 156 6.91 -10.14 1.27
C LYS A 156 7.42 -10.84 2.53
N GLU A 157 8.02 -12.03 2.36
CA GLU A 157 8.59 -12.83 3.45
C GLU A 157 9.56 -12.03 4.36
N LYS A 158 10.36 -11.14 3.76
CA LYS A 158 11.30 -10.28 4.51
C LYS A 158 10.63 -9.36 5.53
N ARG A 159 9.32 -9.10 5.43
CA ARG A 159 8.56 -8.28 6.39
C ARG A 159 8.27 -9.00 7.69
N PHE A 160 8.47 -10.32 7.72
CA PHE A 160 8.37 -11.13 8.93
C PHE A 160 9.72 -11.35 9.60
N ALA A 161 10.84 -11.09 8.91
CA ALA A 161 12.17 -11.56 9.31
C ALA A 161 12.68 -10.95 10.62
N ASP A 162 12.22 -9.77 11.01
CA ASP A 162 12.65 -9.07 12.22
C ASP A 162 11.61 -9.09 13.36
N LEU A 163 10.51 -9.82 13.16
CA LEU A 163 9.48 -10.06 14.18
C LEU A 163 9.92 -11.15 15.16
N ASP A 164 9.56 -10.98 16.43
CA ASP A 164 9.91 -11.89 17.51
C ASP A 164 8.74 -12.83 17.85
N PHE A 165 8.65 -13.96 17.15
CA PHE A 165 7.57 -14.94 17.33
C PHE A 165 7.66 -15.71 18.67
N GLU A 166 8.83 -15.76 19.31
CA GLU A 166 8.98 -16.35 20.65
C GLU A 166 8.39 -15.43 21.72
N LYS A 167 8.65 -14.12 21.60
CA LYS A 167 8.11 -13.11 22.50
C LYS A 167 6.61 -12.87 22.31
N TYR A 168 6.11 -12.99 21.09
CA TYR A 168 4.70 -12.83 20.75
C TYR A 168 4.14 -14.13 20.17
N PRO A 169 3.87 -15.15 21.02
CA PRO A 169 3.33 -16.43 20.55
C PRO A 169 1.91 -16.31 20.01
N ASN A 170 1.24 -15.18 20.24
CA ASN A 170 -0.06 -14.86 19.68
C ASN A 170 0.00 -14.30 18.25
N LEU A 171 1.20 -14.05 17.70
CA LEU A 171 1.39 -13.56 16.35
C LEU A 171 1.48 -14.73 15.35
N ARG A 172 0.52 -14.78 14.43
CA ARG A 172 0.53 -15.65 13.26
C ARG A 172 0.89 -14.83 12.03
N LYS A 173 1.82 -15.30 11.20
CA LYS A 173 2.12 -14.69 9.90
C LYS A 173 1.37 -15.41 8.78
N VAL A 174 0.96 -14.68 7.76
CA VAL A 174 0.41 -15.20 6.50
C VAL A 174 1.10 -14.49 5.35
N LEU A 175 1.81 -15.26 4.52
CA LEU A 175 2.40 -14.74 3.29
C LEU A 175 1.32 -14.70 2.21
N TYR A 176 0.89 -13.51 1.83
CA TYR A 176 -0.15 -13.32 0.82
C TYR A 176 0.44 -13.47 -0.59
N VAL A 177 0.10 -14.55 -1.28
CA VAL A 177 0.57 -14.81 -2.65
C VAL A 177 -0.51 -14.64 -3.72
N GLY A 178 -1.76 -14.45 -3.30
CA GLY A 178 -2.90 -14.33 -4.18
C GLY A 178 -4.21 -14.73 -3.49
N PRO A 179 -5.32 -14.83 -4.24
CA PRO A 179 -6.62 -15.21 -3.72
C PRO A 179 -6.62 -16.56 -2.99
N GLU A 180 -5.73 -17.47 -3.37
CA GLU A 180 -5.53 -18.76 -2.69
C GLU A 180 -5.09 -18.63 -1.22
N SER A 181 -4.50 -17.49 -0.83
CA SER A 181 -4.12 -17.20 0.55
C SER A 181 -5.29 -16.75 1.41
N ILE A 182 -6.45 -16.40 0.83
CA ILE A 182 -7.58 -15.82 1.57
C ILE A 182 -8.07 -16.77 2.66
N ASP A 183 -8.21 -18.07 2.35
CA ASP A 183 -8.65 -19.04 3.35
C ASP A 183 -7.65 -19.14 4.51
N GLU A 184 -6.34 -19.05 4.25
CA GLU A 184 -5.30 -19.05 5.29
C GLU A 184 -5.36 -17.80 6.17
N VAL A 185 -5.73 -16.65 5.61
CA VAL A 185 -5.91 -15.41 6.39
C VAL A 185 -6.98 -15.60 7.46
N PHE A 186 -8.12 -16.20 7.11
CA PHE A 186 -9.31 -16.27 7.97
C PHE A 186 -9.53 -17.63 8.66
N GLN A 187 -8.52 -18.50 8.67
CA GLN A 187 -8.48 -19.72 9.49
C GLN A 187 -8.49 -19.43 10.99
#